data_AF-A0A3N2HML8-F1
#
_entry.id   AF-A0A3N2HML8-F1
#
_cell.length_a   1.000
_cell.length_b   1.000
_cell.length_c   1.000
_cell.angle_alpha   90.00
_cell.angle_beta   90.00
_cell.angle_gamma   90.00
#
_symmetry.space_group_name_H-M   'P 1'
#
loop_
_entity.id
_entity.type
_entity.pdbx_description
1 polymer ?
#
loop_
_entity_poly.entity_id
_entity_poly.type
_entity_poly.pdbx_seq_one_letter_code
_entity_poly.pdbx_strand_id
1 'polypeptide(L)'
;MTTLEAAVATIEAEGLDRFPYVIGDDHGSSTNALVLTQKDGVWTSFSTNERAGVEETSIRTYEDLSRALDDFLRLMRLRADEDALMSRIREKNRIAHETWQQSQNGRLDGA
;
A
#
# COMPACT_ATOMS: atom_id res chain seq x y z
N MET A 1 -1.36 -20.88 -12.19
CA MET A 1 -2.18 -20.95 -10.98
C MET A 1 -1.30 -20.49 -9.84
N THR A 2 -1.67 -19.39 -9.20
CA THR A 2 -0.88 -18.81 -8.11
C THR A 2 -1.29 -19.51 -6.81
N THR A 3 -0.30 -20.03 -6.11
CA THR A 3 -0.49 -20.66 -4.79
C THR A 3 -0.16 -19.64 -3.70
N LEU A 4 -0.65 -19.89 -2.48
CA LEU A 4 -0.33 -19.05 -1.33
C LEU A 4 1.18 -18.92 -1.12
N GLU A 5 1.90 -20.04 -1.16
CA GLU A 5 3.37 -20.07 -1.02
C GLU A 5 4.07 -19.24 -2.11
N ALA A 6 3.62 -19.34 -3.36
CA ALA A 6 4.19 -18.56 -4.46
C ALA A 6 3.90 -17.06 -4.29
N ALA A 7 2.71 -16.70 -3.78
CA ALA A 7 2.35 -15.31 -3.53
C ALA A 7 3.20 -14.72 -2.38
N VAL A 8 3.37 -15.44 -1.27
CA VAL A 8 4.23 -15.01 -0.15
C VAL A 8 5.68 -14.86 -0.62
N ALA A 9 6.21 -15.84 -1.36
CA ALA A 9 7.56 -15.75 -1.91
C ALA A 9 7.73 -14.53 -2.85
N THR A 10 6.69 -14.19 -3.62
CA THR A 10 6.70 -12.99 -4.48
C THR A 10 6.69 -11.70 -3.66
N ILE A 11 5.90 -11.64 -2.59
CA ILE A 11 5.84 -10.49 -1.67
C ILE A 11 7.23 -10.23 -1.07
N GLU A 12 7.90 -11.27 -0.58
CA GLU A 12 9.24 -11.16 -0.02
C GLU A 12 10.29 -10.78 -1.09
N ALA A 13 10.27 -11.45 -2.24
CA ALA A 13 11.25 -11.21 -3.32
C ALA A 13 11.17 -9.79 -3.88
N GLU A 14 9.98 -9.19 -3.92
CA GLU A 14 9.76 -7.81 -4.37
C GLU A 14 9.85 -6.77 -3.23
N GLY A 15 10.10 -7.21 -1.99
CA GLY A 15 10.16 -6.35 -0.80
C GLY A 15 8.83 -5.64 -0.50
N LEU A 16 7.71 -6.27 -0.87
CA LEU A 16 6.35 -5.77 -0.66
C LEU A 16 5.88 -5.98 0.80
N ASP A 17 6.55 -6.85 1.54
CA ASP A 17 6.37 -7.12 2.97
C ASP A 17 6.61 -5.88 3.86
N ARG A 18 7.27 -4.85 3.34
CA ARG A 18 7.34 -3.52 3.98
C ARG A 18 5.98 -2.86 4.19
N PHE A 19 4.95 -3.27 3.45
CA PHE A 19 3.58 -2.82 3.63
C PHE A 19 2.80 -3.84 4.47
N PRO A 20 2.02 -3.41 5.48
CA PRO A 20 1.21 -4.33 6.25
C PRO A 20 0.23 -5.09 5.35
N TYR A 21 0.19 -6.40 5.51
CA TYR A 21 -0.72 -7.28 4.79
C TYR A 21 -1.15 -8.47 5.66
N VAL A 22 -2.31 -9.04 5.35
CA VAL A 22 -2.84 -10.25 6.00
C VAL A 22 -3.40 -11.18 4.93
N ILE A 23 -3.04 -12.46 5.00
CA ILE A 23 -3.70 -13.52 4.24
C ILE A 23 -4.20 -14.57 5.24
N GLY A 24 -5.51 -14.71 5.36
CA GLY A 24 -6.15 -15.58 6.35
C GLY A 24 -7.26 -14.88 7.12
N ASP A 25 -7.77 -15.55 8.15
CA ASP A 25 -9.02 -15.13 8.81
C ASP A 25 -8.81 -14.16 9.98
N ASP A 26 -7.59 -14.07 10.52
CA ASP A 26 -7.27 -13.19 11.64
C ASP A 26 -6.74 -11.83 11.15
N HIS A 27 -7.64 -10.85 11.04
CA HIS A 27 -7.34 -9.48 10.61
C HIS A 27 -7.86 -8.41 11.58
N GLY A 28 -8.40 -8.80 12.74
CA GLY A 28 -9.19 -7.93 13.62
C GLY A 28 -8.44 -6.74 14.23
N SER A 29 -7.11 -6.73 14.16
CA SER A 29 -6.26 -5.64 14.69
C SER A 29 -5.31 -5.02 13.66
N SER A 30 -5.39 -5.42 12.39
CA SER A 30 -4.42 -4.99 11.38
C SER A 30 -4.78 -3.61 10.85
N THR A 31 -3.98 -2.60 11.20
CA THR A 31 -4.13 -1.21 10.72
C THR A 31 -3.38 -0.97 9.41
N ASN A 32 -3.91 -0.14 8.52
CA ASN A 32 -3.27 0.21 7.24
C ASN A 32 -2.83 -1.02 6.43
N ALA A 33 -3.60 -2.11 6.49
CA ALA A 33 -3.23 -3.39 5.92
C ALA A 33 -4.07 -3.72 4.69
N LEU A 34 -3.46 -4.40 3.71
CA LEU A 34 -4.23 -5.09 2.67
C LEU A 34 -4.53 -6.50 3.16
N VAL A 35 -5.82 -6.86 3.22
CA VAL A 35 -6.29 -8.13 3.76
C VAL A 35 -6.86 -8.97 2.63
N LEU A 36 -6.58 -10.28 2.67
CA LEU A 36 -7.24 -11.30 1.87
C LEU A 36 -7.74 -12.41 2.81
N THR A 37 -9.05 -12.64 2.85
CA THR A 37 -9.69 -13.63 3.73
C THR A 37 -10.76 -14.41 2.97
N GLN A 38 -11.15 -15.57 3.47
CA GLN A 38 -12.29 -16.32 2.96
C GLN A 38 -13.43 -16.29 3.99
N LYS A 39 -14.60 -15.79 3.58
CA LYS A 39 -15.79 -15.82 4.40
C LYS A 39 -16.94 -16.46 3.64
N ASP A 40 -17.59 -17.44 4.25
CA ASP A 40 -18.73 -18.17 3.67
C ASP A 40 -18.43 -18.73 2.26
N GLY A 41 -17.18 -19.18 2.06
CA GLY A 41 -16.70 -19.73 0.79
C GLY A 41 -16.25 -18.68 -0.25
N VAL A 42 -16.47 -17.39 0.01
CA VAL A 42 -16.10 -16.29 -0.89
C VAL A 42 -14.77 -15.68 -0.47
N TRP A 43 -13.81 -15.62 -1.40
CA TRP A 43 -12.56 -14.91 -1.19
C TRP A 43 -12.81 -13.41 -1.30
N THR A 44 -12.34 -12.65 -0.32
CA THR A 44 -12.56 -11.21 -0.25
C THR A 44 -11.26 -10.49 0.08
N SER A 45 -10.92 -9.45 -0.68
CA SER A 45 -9.83 -8.54 -0.35
C SER A 45 -10.36 -7.14 -0.02
N PHE A 46 -9.67 -6.45 0.89
CA PHE A 46 -9.98 -5.07 1.28
C PHE A 46 -8.78 -4.43 1.98
N SER A 47 -8.78 -3.10 2.05
CA SER A 47 -7.84 -2.32 2.85
C SER A 47 -8.45 -1.98 4.21
N THR A 48 -7.62 -1.94 5.24
CA THR A 48 -7.97 -1.36 6.54
C THR A 48 -7.31 0.00 6.72
N ASN A 49 -7.98 0.90 7.42
CA ASN A 49 -7.46 2.22 7.74
C ASN A 49 -6.62 2.22 9.03
N GLU A 50 -6.19 3.41 9.46
CA GLU A 50 -5.38 3.63 10.68
C GLU A 50 -6.06 3.17 11.98
N ARG A 51 -7.39 2.98 11.97
CA ARG A 51 -8.19 2.52 13.10
C ARG A 51 -8.62 1.06 12.97
N ALA A 52 -7.98 0.31 12.05
CA ALA A 52 -8.35 -1.05 11.67
C ALA A 52 -9.79 -1.18 11.12
N GLY A 53 -10.41 -0.07 10.71
CA GLY A 53 -11.71 -0.09 10.04
C GLY A 53 -11.55 -0.48 8.57
N VAL A 54 -12.46 -1.29 8.06
CA VAL A 54 -12.49 -1.67 6.63
C VAL A 54 -12.83 -0.46 5.77
N GLU A 55 -12.07 -0.26 4.70
CA GLU A 55 -12.39 0.72 3.68
C GLU A 55 -13.38 0.13 2.67
N GLU A 56 -14.67 0.42 2.83
CA GLU A 56 -15.75 -0.20 2.05
C GLU A 56 -15.55 -0.09 0.53
N THR A 57 -14.97 1.01 0.05
CA THR A 57 -14.70 1.24 -1.38
C THR A 57 -13.58 0.37 -1.94
N SER A 58 -12.81 -0.32 -1.09
CA SER A 58 -11.71 -1.21 -1.49
C SER A 58 -12.12 -2.68 -1.59
N ILE A 59 -13.34 -3.03 -1.16
CA ILE A 59 -13.81 -4.42 -1.09
C ILE A 59 -13.90 -5.04 -2.48
N ARG A 60 -13.29 -6.21 -2.65
CA ARG A 60 -13.34 -7.03 -3.86
C ARG A 60 -13.62 -8.48 -3.50
N THR A 61 -14.44 -9.16 -4.30
CA THR A 61 -14.81 -10.56 -4.08
C THR A 61 -14.39 -11.42 -5.26
N TYR A 62 -13.97 -12.66 -4.98
CA TYR A 62 -13.44 -13.58 -5.96
C TYR A 62 -14.03 -14.98 -5.78
N GLU A 63 -14.21 -15.69 -6.90
CA GLU A 63 -14.73 -17.06 -6.95
C GLU A 63 -13.69 -18.10 -6.52
N ASP A 64 -12.40 -17.81 -6.70
CA ASP A 64 -11.32 -18.74 -6.42
C ASP A 64 -10.08 -18.04 -5.85
N LEU A 65 -9.28 -18.81 -5.13
CA LEU A 65 -8.08 -18.33 -4.44
C LEU A 65 -7.00 -17.85 -5.40
N SER A 66 -6.82 -18.50 -6.55
CA SER A 66 -5.75 -18.12 -7.49
C SER A 66 -5.98 -16.71 -8.02
N ARG A 67 -7.21 -16.38 -8.44
CA ARG A 67 -7.57 -15.03 -8.87
C ARG A 67 -7.44 -14.01 -7.74
N ALA A 68 -7.84 -14.39 -6.53
CA ALA A 68 -7.72 -13.52 -5.38
C ALA A 68 -6.25 -13.18 -5.07
N LEU A 69 -5.35 -14.17 -5.14
CA LEU A 69 -3.90 -13.97 -4.94
C LEU A 69 -3.27 -13.14 -6.06
N ASP A 70 -3.65 -13.38 -7.32
CA ASP A 70 -3.14 -12.60 -8.46
C ASP A 70 -3.50 -11.11 -8.34
N ASP A 71 -4.77 -10.81 -8.00
CA ASP A 71 -5.20 -9.42 -7.79
C ASP A 71 -4.61 -8.84 -6.50
N PHE A 72 -4.45 -9.62 -5.45
CA PHE A 72 -3.80 -9.20 -4.21
C PHE A 72 -2.34 -8.74 -4.44
N LEU A 73 -1.56 -9.51 -5.19
CA LEU A 73 -0.19 -9.14 -5.59
C LEU A 73 -0.20 -7.86 -6.43
N ARG A 74 -1.16 -7.71 -7.35
CA ARG A 74 -1.32 -6.49 -8.14
C ARG A 74 -1.59 -5.27 -7.25
N LEU A 75 -2.47 -5.40 -6.25
CA LEU A 75 -2.80 -4.32 -5.31
C LEU A 75 -1.60 -3.94 -4.43
N MET A 76 -0.82 -4.91 -3.97
CA MET A 76 0.44 -4.66 -3.24
C MET A 76 1.44 -3.86 -4.08
N ARG A 77 1.61 -4.24 -5.35
CA ARG A 77 2.49 -3.50 -6.28
C ARG A 77 1.99 -2.09 -6.57
N LEU A 78 0.67 -1.91 -6.74
CA LEU A 78 0.08 -0.59 -6.91
C LEU A 78 0.35 0.31 -5.70
N ARG A 79 0.20 -0.23 -4.48
CA ARG A 79 0.53 0.49 -3.24
C ARG A 79 2.00 0.87 -3.17
N ALA A 80 2.89 -0.01 -3.62
CA ALA A 80 4.32 0.27 -3.71
C ALA A 80 4.62 1.43 -4.67
N ASP A 81 3.96 1.47 -5.83
CA ASP A 81 4.11 2.53 -6.82
C ASP A 81 3.57 3.87 -6.30
N GLU A 82 2.43 3.86 -5.61
CA GLU A 82 1.84 5.05 -4.98
C GLU A 82 2.75 5.64 -3.90
N ASP A 83 3.33 4.80 -3.03
CA ASP A 83 4.27 5.23 -1.99
C ASP A 83 5.54 5.86 -2.61
N ALA A 84 6.08 5.23 -3.65
CA ALA A 84 7.24 5.76 -4.38
C ALA A 84 6.92 7.11 -5.05
N LEU A 85 5.72 7.24 -5.65
CA LEU A 85 5.27 8.48 -6.27
C LEU A 85 5.13 9.61 -5.23
N MET A 86 4.46 9.33 -4.10
CA MET A 86 4.24 10.31 -3.04
C MET A 86 5.56 10.75 -2.39
N SER A 87 6.51 9.83 -2.23
CA SER A 87 7.85 10.14 -1.74
C SER A 87 8.58 11.11 -2.67
N ARG A 88 8.52 10.89 -4.00
CA ARG A 88 9.10 11.82 -4.99
C ARG A 88 8.44 13.20 -4.96
N ILE A 89 7.11 13.25 -4.80
CA ILE A 89 6.36 14.52 -4.71
C ILE A 89 6.78 15.30 -3.46
N ARG A 90 6.87 14.63 -2.30
CA ARG A 90 7.31 15.26 -1.04
C ARG A 90 8.71 15.83 -1.15
N GLU A 91 9.62 15.07 -1.76
CA GLU A 91 11.01 15.51 -1.96
C GLU A 91 11.09 16.73 -2.89
N LYS A 92 10.37 16.71 -4.01
CA LYS A 92 10.30 17.85 -4.93
C LYS A 92 9.75 19.10 -4.23
N ASN A 93 8.71 18.95 -3.40
CA ASN A 93 8.13 20.04 -2.63
C ASN A 93 9.11 20.60 -1.59
N ARG A 94 9.88 19.73 -0.92
CA ARG A 94 10.93 20.13 0.02
C ARG A 94 12.00 20.99 -0.66
N ILE A 95 12.55 20.53 -1.78
CA ILE A 95 13.58 21.26 -2.55
C ILE A 95 13.05 22.62 -3.03
N ALA A 96 11.81 22.67 -3.51
CA ALA A 96 11.19 23.92 -3.95
C ALA A 96 11.04 24.91 -2.79
N HIS A 97 10.65 24.43 -1.60
CA HIS A 97 10.52 25.26 -0.41
C HIS A 97 11.87 25.82 0.06
N GLU A 98 12.91 24.98 0.10
CA GLU A 98 14.27 25.39 0.49
C GLU A 98 14.86 26.41 -0.48
N THR A 99 14.69 26.19 -1.79
CA THR A 99 15.15 27.14 -2.83
C THR A 99 14.45 28.49 -2.70
N TRP A 100 13.14 28.49 -2.42
CA TRP A 100 12.39 29.74 -2.21
C TRP A 100 12.88 30.51 -0.98
N GLN A 101 13.08 29.82 0.16
CA GLN A 101 13.59 30.47 1.38
C GLN A 101 14.99 31.06 1.19
N GLN A 102 15.90 30.35 0.51
CA GLN A 102 17.24 30.87 0.21
C GLN A 102 17.18 32.12 -0.69
N SER A 103 16.27 32.13 -1.68
CA SER A 103 16.08 33.30 -2.54
C SER A 103 15.51 34.53 -1.81
N GLN A 104 14.72 34.33 -0.75
CA GLN A 104 14.18 35.41 0.08
C GLN A 104 15.24 35.96 1.04
N ASN A 105 16.00 35.09 1.71
CA ASN A 105 17.05 35.51 2.66
C ASN A 105 18.22 36.21 1.95
N GLY A 106 18.68 35.70 0.81
CA GLY A 106 19.75 36.36 0.03
C GLY A 106 19.36 37.72 -0.55
N ARG A 107 18.06 38.06 -0.58
CA ARG A 107 17.55 39.36 -1.03
C ARG A 107 17.45 40.39 0.11
N LEU A 108 17.43 39.93 1.37
CA LEU A 108 17.39 40.77 2.57
C LEU A 108 18.80 41.12 3.06
N ASP A 109 19.80 40.27 2.81
CA ASP A 109 21.21 40.53 3.18
C ASP A 109 21.98 41.42 2.18
N GLY A 110 21.32 41.81 1.08
CA GLY A 110 21.90 42.63 0.00
C GLY A 110 21.33 44.05 -0.11
N ALA A 111 20.53 44.50 0.86
CA ALA A 111 19.94 45.85 0.95
C ALA A 111 20.48 46.59 2.18
#